data_AF-A0A966UMB7-F1
#
_entry.id   AF-A0A966UMB7-F1
#
_cell.length_a   1.000
_cell.length_b   1.000
_cell.length_c   1.000
_cell.angle_alpha   90.00
_cell.angle_beta   90.00
_cell.angle_gamma   90.00
#
_symmetry.space_group_name_H-M   'P 1'
#
loop_
_entity.id
_entity.type
_entity.pdbx_description
1 polymer ?
#
loop_
_entity_poly.entity_id
_entity_poly.type
_entity_poly.pdbx_seq_one_letter_code
_entity_poly.pdbx_strand_id
1 'polypeptide(L)' 'MNSQKLFRKFANEIQIFNDAIDGIVNLEDEYPQLYKKLYEFYDVNGLQLYGDTDDDYEIVLTQLEKDLTI' A
#
# COMPACT_ATOMS: atom_id res chain seq x y z
N MET A 1 0.26 -9.75 11.58
CA MET A 1 0.91 -10.80 10.76
C MET A 1 1.00 -10.44 9.26
N ASN A 2 0.78 -9.18 8.86
CA ASN A 2 0.90 -8.72 7.46
C ASN A 2 2.20 -7.97 7.19
N SER A 3 2.72 -7.17 8.14
CA SER A 3 4.01 -6.48 8.07
C SER A 3 5.16 -7.36 7.58
N GLN A 4 5.39 -8.55 8.17
CA GLN A 4 6.48 -9.45 7.74
C GLN A 4 6.33 -9.95 6.28
N LYS A 5 5.10 -10.06 5.77
CA LYS A 5 4.86 -10.45 4.37
C LYS A 5 5.06 -9.25 3.43
N LEU A 6 4.64 -8.06 3.86
CA LEU A 6 4.87 -6.80 3.15
C LEU A 6 6.37 -6.57 2.93
N PHE A 7 7.16 -6.57 4.01
CA PHE A 7 8.62 -6.37 3.94
C PHE A 7 9.33 -7.42 3.09
N ARG A 8 8.84 -8.67 3.06
CA ARG A 8 9.42 -9.71 2.20
C ARG A 8 9.08 -9.52 0.72
N LYS A 9 7.86 -9.08 0.41
CA LYS A 9 7.37 -8.95 -0.97
C LYS A 9 7.81 -7.64 -1.63
N PHE A 10 7.95 -6.58 -0.84
CA PHE A 10 8.18 -5.22 -1.31
C PHE A 10 9.44 -4.58 -0.71
N ALA A 11 10.46 -5.39 -0.37
CA ALA A 11 11.66 -4.94 0.32
C ALA A 11 12.35 -3.75 -0.35
N ASN A 12 12.32 -3.69 -1.68
CA ASN A 12 13.01 -2.65 -2.46
C ASN A 12 12.14 -1.39 -2.62
N GLU A 13 10.83 -1.51 -2.41
CA GLU A 13 9.84 -0.46 -2.61
C GLU A 13 9.40 0.20 -1.30
N ILE A 14 9.92 -0.26 -0.14
CA ILE A 14 9.63 0.31 1.18
C ILE A 14 9.88 1.81 1.24
N GLN A 15 10.95 2.31 0.61
CA GLN A 15 11.22 3.74 0.61
C GLN A 15 10.12 4.52 -0.11
N ILE A 16 9.65 4.03 -1.27
CA ILE A 16 8.56 4.64 -2.04
C ILE A 16 7.25 4.63 -1.24
N PHE A 17 7.01 3.58 -0.45
CA PHE A 17 5.85 3.53 0.43
C PHE A 17 5.90 4.53 1.58
N ASN A 18 7.08 4.76 2.18
CA ASN A 18 7.23 5.81 3.18
C ASN A 18 7.02 7.20 2.55
N ASP A 19 7.61 7.44 1.38
CA ASP A 19 7.42 8.69 0.64
C ASP A 19 5.92 8.92 0.30
N ALA A 20 5.17 7.85 0.01
CA ALA A 20 3.74 7.94 -0.25
C ALA A 20 2.90 8.27 0.99
N ILE A 21 3.24 7.66 2.14
CA ILE A 21 2.60 7.97 3.43
C ILE A 21 2.88 9.41 3.87
N ASP A 22 4.10 9.87 3.65
CA ASP A 22 4.51 11.24 3.94
C ASP A 22 3.90 12.27 2.96
N GLY A 23 3.17 11.81 1.93
CA GLY A 23 2.57 12.64 0.90
C GLY A 23 3.57 13.27 -0.07
N ILE A 24 4.79 12.74 -0.13
CA ILE A 24 5.86 13.18 -1.04
C ILE A 24 5.58 12.68 -2.45
N VAL A 25 5.04 11.47 -2.59
CA VAL A 25 4.66 10.87 -3.88
C VAL A 25 3.23 10.37 -3.86
N ASN A 26 2.58 10.36 -5.03
CA ASN A 26 1.28 9.70 -5.21
C ASN A 26 1.47 8.35 -5.91
N LEU A 27 1.13 7.24 -5.25
CA LEU A 27 1.33 5.90 -5.83
C LEU A 27 0.40 5.64 -7.03
N GLU A 28 -0.80 6.22 -7.08
CA GLU A 28 -1.70 6.04 -8.22
C GLU A 28 -1.19 6.76 -9.46
N ASP A 29 -0.69 7.99 -9.29
CA ASP A 29 -0.22 8.81 -10.41
C ASP A 29 1.20 8.43 -10.85
N GLU A 30 2.12 8.29 -9.89
CA GLU A 30 3.55 8.13 -10.19
C GLU A 30 3.98 6.66 -10.26
N TYR A 31 3.32 5.78 -9.49
CA TYR A 31 3.66 4.36 -9.40
C TYR A 31 2.46 3.42 -9.59
N PRO A 32 1.62 3.58 -10.63
CA PRO A 32 0.34 2.87 -10.76
C PRO A 32 0.49 1.34 -10.72
N GLN A 33 1.60 0.80 -11.23
CA GLN A 33 1.87 -0.64 -11.20
C GLN A 33 2.23 -1.14 -9.79
N LEU A 34 2.91 -0.31 -8.99
CA LEU A 34 3.24 -0.64 -7.61
C LEU A 34 1.98 -0.59 -6.75
N TYR A 35 1.18 0.47 -6.91
CA TYR A 35 -0.11 0.60 -6.25
C TYR A 35 -1.01 -0.60 -6.53
N LYS A 36 -1.18 -1.00 -7.80
CA LYS A 36 -1.99 -2.18 -8.15
C LYS A 36 -1.54 -3.45 -7.43
N LYS A 37 -0.22 -3.70 -7.35
CA LYS A 37 0.32 -4.87 -6.63
C LYS A 37 0.07 -4.79 -5.13
N LEU A 38 0.09 -3.58 -4.57
CA LEU A 38 -0.17 -3.31 -3.16
C LEU A 38 -1.66 -3.51 -2.84
N TYR A 39 -2.54 -2.97 -3.67
CA TYR A 39 -3.99 -3.18 -3.63
C TYR A 39 -4.32 -4.68 -3.65
N GLU A 40 -3.84 -5.42 -4.65
CA GLU A 40 -4.05 -6.88 -4.76
C GLU A 40 -3.48 -7.64 -3.56
N PHE A 41 -2.34 -7.19 -3.02
CA PHE A 41 -1.78 -7.79 -1.81
C PHE A 41 -2.73 -7.62 -0.63
N TYR A 42 -3.29 -6.43 -0.42
CA TYR A 42 -4.16 -6.18 0.70
C TYR A 42 -5.54 -6.83 0.55
N ASP A 43 -6.11 -6.82 -0.65
CA ASP A 43 -7.35 -7.52 -1.01
C ASP A 43 -7.27 -9.01 -0.65
N VAL A 44 -6.21 -9.70 -1.11
CA VAL A 44 -6.00 -11.14 -0.84
C VAL A 44 -5.71 -11.42 0.64
N ASN A 45 -5.15 -10.47 1.38
CA ASN A 45 -4.94 -10.60 2.83
C ASN A 45 -6.18 -10.20 3.65
N GLY A 46 -7.32 -9.94 3.01
CA GLY A 46 -8.61 -9.74 3.66
C GLY A 46 -8.91 -8.29 4.05
N LEU A 47 -8.20 -7.31 3.47
CA LEU A 47 -8.61 -5.91 3.58
C LEU A 47 -9.90 -5.72 2.78
N GLN A 48 -10.93 -5.14 3.40
CA GLN A 48 -12.16 -4.80 2.68
C GLN A 48 -11.92 -3.57 1.81
N LEU A 49 -11.81 -3.80 0.51
CA LEU A 49 -11.78 -2.77 -0.52
C LEU A 49 -13.14 -2.79 -1.23
N TYR A 50 -13.69 -1.62 -1.52
CA TYR A 50 -15.06 -1.46 -2.01
C TYR A 50 -15.14 -1.37 -3.53
N GLY A 51 -14.00 -1.33 -4.22
CA GLY A 51 -13.89 -1.25 -5.67
C GLY A 51 -14.08 0.16 -6.23
N ASP A 52 -14.12 1.17 -5.36
CA ASP A 52 -14.09 2.58 -5.75
C ASP A 52 -12.67 3.09 -5.59
N THR A 53 -12.09 3.61 -6.68
CA THR A 53 -10.63 3.74 -6.82
C THR A 53 -10.07 4.83 -5.90
N ASP A 54 -10.81 5.93 -5.77
CA ASP A 54 -10.43 7.06 -4.90
C ASP A 54 -10.58 6.70 -3.40
N ASP A 55 -11.67 6.04 -3.00
CA ASP A 55 -11.91 5.68 -1.59
C ASP A 55 -10.97 4.55 -1.13
N ASP A 56 -10.65 3.61 -2.01
CA ASP A 56 -9.77 2.49 -1.68
C ASP A 56 -8.30 2.93 -1.53
N TYR A 57 -7.88 4.02 -2.17
CA TYR A 57 -6.52 4.55 -2.06
C TYR A 57 -6.15 4.92 -0.62
N GLU A 58 -7.00 5.73 0.02
CA GLU A 58 -6.82 6.15 1.41
C GLU A 58 -6.83 4.95 2.37
N ILE A 59 -7.69 3.95 2.11
CA ILE A 59 -7.76 2.71 2.90
C ILE A 59 -6.45 1.91 2.79
N VAL A 60 -5.92 1.77 1.56
CA VAL A 60 -4.66 1.08 1.29
C VAL A 60 -3.49 1.80 1.97
N LEU A 61 -3.38 3.12 1.84
CA LEU A 61 -2.32 3.91 2.49
C LEU A 61 -2.40 3.82 4.02
N THR A 62 -3.60 3.95 4.59
CA THR A 62 -3.81 3.82 6.03
C THR A 62 -3.38 2.44 6.54
N GLN A 63 -3.66 1.39 5.77
CA GLN A 63 -3.23 0.04 6.14
C GLN A 63 -1.72 -0.17 5.96
N LEU A 64 -1.13 0.44 4.93
CA LEU A 64 0.30 0.44 4.67
C LEU A 64 1.09 1.11 5.79
N GLU A 65 0.68 2.29 6.23
CA GLU A 65 1.29 3.02 7.35
C GLU A 65 1.30 2.18 8.63
N LYS A 66 0.16 1.54 8.94
CA LYS A 66 0.06 0.63 10.09
C LYS A 66 1.03 -0.54 9.98
N ASP A 67 1.18 -1.14 8.81
CA ASP A 67 2.09 -2.28 8.63
C ASP A 67 3.57 -1.87 8.65
N LEU A 68 3.92 -0.64 8.29
CA LEU A 68 5.29 -0.12 8.31
C LEU A 68 5.75 0.41 9.67
N THR A 69 4.83 0.84 10.53
CA THR A 69 5.13 1.42 11.86
C THR A 69 5.22 0.36 12.98
N ILE A 70 4.89 -0.91 12.69
CA ILE A 70 4.79 -2.03 13.67
C ILE A 70 5.98 -2.98 13.63
#